data_AF-A0A3M2E4E6-F1
#
_entry.id   AF-A0A3M2E4E6-F1
#
_cell.length_a   1.000
_cell.length_b   1.000
_cell.length_c   1.000
_cell.angle_alpha   90.00
_cell.angle_beta   90.00
_cell.angle_gamma   90.00
#
_symmetry.space_group_name_H-M   'P 1'
#
loop_
_entity.id
_entity.type
_entity.pdbx_description
1 polymer ?
#
loop_
_entity_poly.entity_id
_entity_poly.type
_entity_poly.pdbx_seq_one_letter_code
_entity_poly.pdbx_strand_id
1 'polypeptide(L)'
;MVAATYRLVPPADIAFVDGRELDMRAWALGLGGALLVRRAVSGPSAILSVDGTGVLAAPAVVDACRIPAGTAVLCLDTVTLRDRAGTTYRLVRLRLGTEGPARIGFRGPLPEAGAPLLVQPAAMTGSVLCDGDAHDGALAAGTSVLTLDGAIAVEHLVPGDRIITRDRGAQPLRWVERVDRLPAVGRPTLVRLGRGALGPGRPERDMTVTGRTHVLLRGTDSGRPTRALVPAARLADGHEVTAASPGAHLPPLFRLWLERREIVYADGLEVETARPLPQEGLPTAAPVQGPRAVRLAGRRGRPTG
;
A
#
# COMPACT_ATOMS: atom_id res chain seq x y z
N MET A 1 -7.15 -22.81 9.98
CA MET A 1 -8.04 -22.73 8.79
C MET A 1 -7.27 -22.07 7.65
N VAL A 2 -7.37 -22.58 6.43
CA VAL A 2 -6.77 -21.96 5.24
C VAL A 2 -7.61 -20.75 4.85
N ALA A 3 -7.03 -19.55 4.87
CA ALA A 3 -7.70 -18.30 4.54
C ALA A 3 -7.47 -17.88 3.08
N ALA A 4 -6.34 -18.27 2.50
CA ALA A 4 -6.01 -17.99 1.12
C ALA A 4 -5.17 -19.10 0.48
N THR A 5 -5.31 -19.25 -0.84
CA THR A 5 -4.48 -20.15 -1.64
C THR A 5 -3.80 -19.36 -2.75
N TYR A 6 -2.48 -19.45 -2.78
CA TYR A 6 -1.66 -18.89 -3.86
C TYR A 6 -1.09 -20.01 -4.71
N ARG A 7 -1.13 -19.80 -6.02
CA ARG A 7 -0.62 -20.72 -7.04
C ARG A 7 0.56 -20.05 -7.72
N LEU A 8 1.77 -20.42 -7.31
CA LEU A 8 2.99 -19.87 -7.89
C LEU A 8 3.13 -20.34 -9.34
N VAL A 9 3.64 -19.44 -10.17
CA VAL A 9 3.87 -19.68 -11.60
C VAL A 9 5.34 -19.39 -11.89
N PRO A 10 6.06 -20.30 -12.57
CA PRO A 10 7.41 -20.03 -13.02
C PRO A 10 7.46 -18.77 -13.89
N PRO A 11 8.50 -17.91 -13.75
CA PRO A 11 8.64 -16.73 -14.60
C PRO A 11 8.63 -17.04 -16.10
N ALA A 12 9.15 -18.20 -16.49
CA ALA A 12 9.20 -18.65 -17.88
C ALA A 12 7.81 -18.96 -18.49
N ASP A 13 6.80 -19.21 -17.66
CA ASP A 13 5.45 -19.55 -18.10
C ASP A 13 4.55 -18.31 -18.30
N ILE A 14 5.08 -17.13 -18.00
CA ILE A 14 4.43 -15.84 -18.17
C ILE A 14 5.13 -15.10 -19.30
N ALA A 15 4.37 -14.62 -20.29
CA ALA A 15 4.91 -13.79 -21.36
C ALA A 15 4.09 -12.53 -21.58
N PHE A 16 4.78 -11.51 -22.06
CA PHE A 16 4.24 -10.17 -22.21
C PHE A 16 4.02 -9.86 -23.68
N VAL A 17 2.81 -9.41 -24.01
CA VAL A 17 2.58 -8.71 -25.29
C VAL A 17 3.23 -7.35 -25.12
N ASP A 18 4.22 -7.04 -25.97
CA ASP A 18 5.09 -5.83 -25.97
C ASP A 18 6.51 -5.99 -25.36
N GLY A 19 6.91 -7.19 -24.91
CA GLY A 19 8.32 -7.52 -24.64
C GLY A 19 9.03 -6.69 -23.54
N ARG A 20 8.28 -5.93 -22.73
CA ARG A 20 8.83 -5.17 -21.59
C ARG A 20 8.98 -6.06 -20.37
N GLU A 21 10.02 -5.79 -19.57
CA GLU A 21 10.19 -6.40 -18.25
C GLU A 21 8.99 -6.06 -17.35
N LEU A 22 8.60 -6.99 -16.47
CA LEU A 22 7.38 -6.89 -15.67
C LEU A 22 7.50 -5.79 -14.61
N ASP A 23 7.16 -4.56 -14.99
CA ASP A 23 6.77 -3.52 -14.05
C ASP A 23 5.27 -3.63 -13.75
N MET A 24 4.93 -4.42 -12.72
CA MET A 24 3.55 -4.58 -12.27
C MET A 24 2.89 -3.25 -11.86
N ARG A 25 3.66 -2.23 -11.47
CA ARG A 25 3.12 -0.93 -11.12
C ARG A 25 2.74 -0.14 -12.36
N ALA A 26 3.60 -0.07 -13.37
CA ALA A 26 3.26 0.55 -14.66
C ALA A 26 2.02 -0.11 -15.28
N TRP A 27 1.92 -1.44 -15.15
CA TRP A 27 0.79 -2.19 -15.66
C TRP A 27 -0.50 -1.94 -14.90
N ALA A 28 -0.45 -1.90 -13.56
CA ALA A 28 -1.60 -1.53 -12.74
C ALA A 28 -2.15 -0.13 -13.07
N LEU A 29 -1.30 0.78 -13.58
CA LEU A 29 -1.68 2.11 -14.05
C LEU A 29 -2.25 2.12 -15.49
N GLY A 30 -2.46 0.95 -16.11
CA GLY A 30 -2.95 0.85 -17.48
C GLY A 30 -1.90 1.23 -18.54
N LEU A 31 -0.65 1.42 -18.14
CA LEU A 31 0.47 1.72 -19.04
C LEU A 31 1.12 0.45 -19.61
N GLY A 32 0.59 -0.72 -19.24
CA GLY A 32 1.03 -2.04 -19.66
C GLY A 32 0.13 -2.68 -20.73
N GLY A 33 0.76 -3.40 -21.65
CA GLY A 33 0.07 -4.24 -22.64
C GLY A 33 -0.58 -5.49 -22.04
N ALA A 34 -1.07 -6.38 -22.90
CA ALA A 34 -1.71 -7.63 -22.48
C ALA A 34 -0.70 -8.64 -21.91
N LEU A 35 -1.15 -9.45 -20.95
CA LEU A 35 -0.40 -10.59 -20.39
C LEU A 35 -0.86 -11.89 -21.04
N LEU A 36 0.07 -12.71 -21.53
CA LEU A 36 -0.18 -14.08 -21.99
C LEU A 36 0.40 -15.08 -21.00
N VAL A 37 -0.43 -15.99 -20.49
CA VAL A 37 0.07 -17.14 -19.72
C VAL A 37 0.36 -18.27 -20.70
N ARG A 38 1.64 -18.57 -20.96
CA ARG A 38 2.04 -19.44 -22.07
C ARG A 38 1.82 -20.92 -21.80
N ARG A 39 2.02 -21.37 -20.57
CA ARG A 39 1.98 -22.79 -20.24
C ARG A 39 1.45 -22.98 -18.82
N ALA A 40 0.19 -23.40 -18.69
CA ALA A 40 -0.34 -23.90 -17.42
C ALA A 40 -0.15 -25.42 -17.26
N VAL A 41 0.65 -26.05 -18.12
CA VAL A 41 0.68 -27.51 -18.29
C VAL A 41 1.68 -28.16 -17.32
N SER A 42 1.30 -28.18 -16.04
CA SER A 42 1.55 -29.26 -15.05
C SER A 42 1.07 -28.88 -13.62
N GLY A 43 0.20 -27.88 -13.49
CA GLY A 43 -0.18 -27.34 -12.19
C GLY A 43 0.77 -26.24 -11.70
N PRO A 44 0.42 -25.56 -10.60
CA PRO A 44 1.24 -24.51 -10.02
C PRO A 44 2.61 -25.06 -9.60
N SER A 45 3.68 -24.26 -9.76
CA SER A 45 5.02 -24.66 -9.30
C SER A 45 5.07 -24.85 -7.78
N ALA A 46 4.17 -24.17 -7.07
CA ALA A 46 3.82 -24.47 -5.69
C ALA A 46 2.41 -23.97 -5.35
N ILE A 47 1.74 -24.69 -4.46
CA ILE A 47 0.51 -24.23 -3.81
C ILE A 47 0.88 -23.78 -2.41
N LEU A 48 0.63 -22.51 -2.12
CA LEU A 48 0.81 -21.95 -0.79
C LEU A 48 -0.56 -21.83 -0.15
N SER A 49 -0.81 -22.66 0.86
CA SER A 49 -1.96 -22.50 1.75
C SER A 49 -1.56 -21.55 2.86
N VAL A 50 -2.17 -20.37 2.88
CA VAL A 50 -1.88 -19.33 3.87
C VAL A 50 -3.04 -19.27 4.85
N ASP A 51 -2.73 -19.28 6.13
CA ASP A 51 -3.72 -19.15 7.18
C ASP A 51 -4.19 -17.69 7.33
N GLY A 52 -5.10 -17.46 8.26
CA GLY A 52 -5.59 -16.11 8.57
C GLY A 52 -4.59 -15.23 9.33
N THR A 53 -3.34 -15.68 9.50
CA THR A 53 -2.24 -14.90 10.09
C THR A 53 -1.11 -14.61 9.08
N GLY A 54 -1.32 -14.94 7.80
CA GLY A 54 -0.40 -14.54 6.74
C GLY A 54 0.82 -15.44 6.65
N VAL A 55 0.80 -16.57 7.35
CA VAL A 55 1.86 -17.56 7.33
C VAL A 55 1.39 -18.82 6.62
N LEU A 56 2.35 -19.62 6.16
CA LEU A 56 2.05 -20.92 5.58
C LEU A 56 1.36 -21.82 6.63
N ALA A 57 0.12 -22.20 6.33
CA ALA A 57 -0.68 -23.11 7.15
C ALA A 57 -0.11 -24.54 7.16
N ALA A 58 0.65 -24.89 6.12
CA ALA A 58 1.32 -26.17 5.94
C ALA A 58 2.65 -25.95 5.22
N PRO A 59 3.66 -26.80 5.44
CA PRO A 59 4.90 -26.69 4.69
C PRO A 59 4.65 -26.82 3.19
N ALA A 60 5.37 -26.03 2.40
CA ALA A 60 5.27 -26.02 0.95
C ALA A 60 6.64 -26.30 0.31
N VAL A 61 6.67 -26.82 -0.90
CA VAL A 61 7.90 -26.95 -1.69
C VAL A 61 7.86 -25.91 -2.79
N VAL A 62 8.88 -25.07 -2.86
CA VAL A 62 9.00 -23.96 -3.80
C VAL A 62 10.41 -24.00 -4.39
N ASP A 63 10.52 -24.10 -5.71
CA ASP A 63 11.82 -24.18 -6.41
C ASP A 63 12.75 -25.27 -5.85
N ALA A 64 12.19 -26.45 -5.54
CA ALA A 64 12.85 -27.57 -4.86
C ALA A 64 13.32 -27.30 -3.42
N CYS A 65 13.08 -26.11 -2.86
CA CYS A 65 13.31 -25.79 -1.46
C CYS A 65 12.06 -26.06 -0.61
N ARG A 66 12.23 -26.76 0.52
CA ARG A 66 11.17 -26.96 1.50
C ARG A 66 11.02 -25.72 2.37
N ILE A 67 9.85 -25.10 2.31
CA ILE A 67 9.48 -23.94 3.12
C ILE A 67 8.62 -24.43 4.30
N PRO A 68 9.03 -24.19 5.55
CA PRO A 68 8.29 -24.67 6.71
C PRO A 68 6.94 -23.96 6.89
N ALA A 69 5.99 -24.64 7.53
CA ALA A 69 4.79 -23.98 8.04
C ALA A 69 5.18 -22.87 9.03
N GLY A 70 4.36 -21.83 9.12
CA GLY A 70 4.68 -20.63 9.91
C GLY A 70 5.57 -19.62 9.20
N THR A 71 6.07 -19.91 7.98
CA THR A 71 6.79 -18.93 7.18
C THR A 71 5.84 -17.83 6.70
N ALA A 72 6.20 -16.56 6.95
CA ALA A 72 5.43 -15.41 6.49
C ALA A 72 5.34 -15.36 4.96
N VAL A 73 4.17 -15.03 4.43
CA VAL A 73 3.92 -14.83 2.99
C VAL A 73 3.58 -13.37 2.75
N LEU A 74 4.57 -12.60 2.32
CA LEU A 74 4.47 -11.17 2.09
C LEU A 74 3.95 -10.90 0.67
N CYS A 75 2.72 -10.41 0.52
CA CYS A 75 2.21 -9.95 -0.77
C CYS A 75 2.71 -8.54 -1.05
N LEU A 76 3.62 -8.42 -2.01
CA LEU A 76 4.27 -7.16 -2.39
C LEU A 76 3.36 -6.34 -3.29
N ASP A 77 2.73 -6.97 -4.29
CA ASP A 77 1.87 -6.29 -5.27
C ASP A 77 0.73 -7.21 -5.71
N THR A 78 -0.37 -6.61 -6.14
CA THR A 78 -1.52 -7.32 -6.73
C THR A 78 -2.01 -6.54 -7.94
N VAL A 79 -2.22 -7.24 -9.04
CA VAL A 79 -2.79 -6.70 -10.29
C VAL A 79 -4.05 -7.49 -10.61
N THR A 80 -5.13 -6.77 -10.93
CA THR A 80 -6.37 -7.38 -11.42
C THR A 80 -6.29 -7.53 -12.93
N LEU A 81 -6.45 -8.76 -13.37
CA LEU A 81 -6.45 -9.15 -14.77
C LEU A 81 -7.84 -9.63 -15.15
N ARG A 82 -8.20 -9.49 -16.43
CA ARG A 82 -9.47 -9.97 -16.96
C ARG A 82 -9.25 -10.72 -18.26
N ASP A 83 -9.85 -11.89 -18.40
CA ASP A 83 -9.85 -12.62 -19.66
C ASP A 83 -10.90 -12.07 -20.65
N ARG A 84 -11.00 -12.68 -21.83
CA ARG A 84 -12.03 -12.34 -22.83
C ARG A 84 -13.45 -12.75 -22.42
N ALA A 85 -13.60 -13.77 -21.58
CA ALA A 85 -14.89 -14.20 -21.06
C ALA A 85 -15.43 -13.25 -19.97
N GLY A 86 -14.59 -12.35 -19.48
CA GLY A 86 -14.90 -11.40 -18.43
C GLY A 86 -14.53 -11.88 -17.03
N THR A 87 -13.95 -13.07 -16.88
CA THR A 87 -13.44 -13.63 -15.62
C THR A 87 -12.28 -12.80 -15.12
N THR A 88 -12.30 -12.45 -13.82
CA THR A 88 -11.23 -11.68 -13.20
C THR A 88 -10.25 -12.58 -12.45
N TYR A 89 -8.96 -12.36 -12.67
CA TYR A 89 -7.87 -13.04 -12.00
C TYR A 89 -7.03 -12.05 -11.19
N ARG A 90 -6.39 -12.53 -10.12
CA ARG A 90 -5.51 -11.73 -9.28
C ARG A 90 -4.08 -12.23 -9.42
N LEU A 91 -3.29 -11.53 -10.23
CA LEU A 91 -1.86 -11.74 -10.29
C LEU A 91 -1.22 -11.09 -9.08
N VAL A 92 -0.33 -11.80 -8.39
CA VAL A 92 0.31 -11.34 -7.17
C VAL A 92 1.82 -11.53 -7.26
N ARG A 93 2.55 -10.59 -6.69
CA ARG A 93 3.98 -10.74 -6.40
C ARG A 93 4.15 -10.96 -4.91
N LEU A 94 4.79 -12.06 -4.53
CA LEU A 94 4.90 -12.46 -3.14
C LEU A 94 6.30 -12.92 -2.77
N ARG A 95 6.68 -12.69 -1.51
CA ARG A 95 7.94 -13.16 -0.90
C ARG A 95 7.62 -14.13 0.24
N LEU A 96 8.46 -15.14 0.39
CA LEU A 96 8.38 -16.09 1.50
C LEU A 96 9.46 -15.74 2.50
N GLY A 97 9.07 -15.44 3.74
CA GLY A 97 9.95 -14.89 4.77
C GLY A 97 10.30 -13.41 4.51
N THR A 98 11.19 -12.87 5.34
CA THR A 98 11.66 -11.48 5.24
C THR A 98 12.76 -11.32 4.18
N GLU A 99 13.51 -12.39 3.94
CA GLU A 99 14.65 -12.47 3.02
C GLU A 99 14.31 -13.35 1.82
N GLY A 100 14.78 -12.98 0.62
CA GLY A 100 14.68 -13.80 -0.58
C GLY A 100 13.92 -13.19 -1.77
N PRO A 101 13.96 -13.87 -2.93
CA PRO A 101 13.43 -13.33 -4.17
C PRO A 101 11.90 -13.28 -4.15
N ALA A 102 11.37 -12.26 -4.81
CA ALA A 102 9.94 -12.17 -5.08
C ALA A 102 9.53 -13.19 -6.15
N ARG A 103 8.34 -13.76 -5.99
CA ARG A 103 7.76 -14.77 -6.88
C ARG A 103 6.43 -14.29 -7.40
N ILE A 104 6.07 -14.72 -8.59
CA ILE A 104 4.79 -14.39 -9.21
C ILE A 104 3.85 -15.58 -9.03
N GLY A 105 2.58 -15.29 -8.78
CA GLY A 105 1.55 -16.30 -8.72
C GLY A 105 0.16 -15.70 -8.89
N PHE A 106 -0.84 -16.56 -8.79
CA PHE A 106 -2.24 -16.16 -8.77
C PHE A 106 -2.84 -16.43 -7.40
N ARG A 107 -3.62 -15.46 -6.90
CA ARG A 107 -4.49 -15.68 -5.73
C ARG A 107 -5.80 -16.30 -6.23
N GLY A 108 -6.07 -17.54 -5.80
CA GLY A 108 -7.22 -18.28 -6.30
C GLY A 108 -6.91 -19.01 -7.62
N PRO A 109 -7.90 -19.21 -8.52
CA PRO A 109 -7.75 -20.07 -9.68
C PRO A 109 -6.70 -19.54 -10.66
N LEU A 110 -6.04 -20.46 -11.36
CA LEU A 110 -5.16 -20.12 -12.48
C LEU A 110 -6.00 -19.84 -13.73
N PRO A 111 -5.57 -18.90 -14.59
CA PRO A 111 -6.13 -18.74 -15.92
C PRO A 111 -5.81 -19.96 -16.79
N GLU A 112 -6.60 -20.15 -17.85
CA GLU A 112 -6.33 -21.21 -18.83
C GLU A 112 -5.01 -20.95 -19.56
N ALA A 113 -4.30 -22.04 -19.92
CA ALA A 113 -3.08 -21.95 -20.69
C ALA A 113 -3.36 -21.27 -22.04
N GLY A 114 -2.55 -20.27 -22.39
CA GLY A 114 -2.69 -19.48 -23.61
C GLY A 114 -3.74 -18.36 -23.52
N ALA A 115 -4.46 -18.20 -22.40
CA ALA A 115 -5.47 -17.17 -22.26
C ALA A 115 -4.84 -15.76 -22.26
N PRO A 116 -5.28 -14.85 -23.14
CA PRO A 116 -4.90 -13.46 -23.07
C PRO A 116 -5.66 -12.74 -21.96
N LEU A 117 -4.89 -12.12 -21.08
CA LEU A 117 -5.37 -11.40 -19.92
C LEU A 117 -5.08 -9.91 -20.09
N LEU A 118 -6.12 -9.10 -19.96
CA LEU A 118 -6.03 -7.65 -19.99
C LEU A 118 -5.89 -7.12 -18.57
N VAL A 119 -4.89 -6.28 -18.37
CA VAL A 119 -4.77 -5.53 -17.12
C VAL A 119 -5.94 -4.55 -17.04
N GLN A 120 -6.64 -4.54 -15.91
CA GLN A 120 -7.76 -3.64 -15.73
C GLN A 120 -7.25 -2.29 -15.17
N PRO A 121 -7.40 -1.16 -15.89
CA PRO A 121 -7.06 0.18 -15.41
C PRO A 121 -8.16 0.69 -14.47
N ALA A 122 -8.28 0.04 -13.33
CA ALA A 122 -9.03 0.50 -12.17
C ALA A 122 -8.78 -0.51 -11.03
N ALA A 123 -8.59 0.03 -9.83
CA ALA A 123 -8.32 -0.67 -8.58
C ALA A 123 -6.90 -1.24 -8.46
N MET A 124 -5.93 -0.34 -8.25
CA MET A 124 -4.93 -0.60 -7.23
C MET A 124 -5.67 -0.78 -5.89
N THR A 125 -6.11 -2.01 -5.59
CA THR A 125 -6.19 -2.45 -4.21
C THR A 125 -4.74 -2.76 -3.83
N GLY A 126 -4.05 -1.74 -3.33
CA GLY A 126 -2.73 -1.90 -2.79
C GLY A 126 -2.77 -3.00 -1.72
N SER A 127 -1.82 -3.93 -1.86
CA SER A 127 -1.64 -5.16 -1.07
C SER A 127 -2.94 -5.82 -0.58
N VAL A 128 -3.38 -6.88 -1.27
CA VAL A 128 -3.95 -7.99 -0.50
C VAL A 128 -2.78 -8.57 0.28
N LEU A 129 -2.54 -8.03 1.47
CA LEU A 129 -1.76 -8.70 2.47
C LEU A 129 -2.44 -10.06 2.65
N CYS A 130 -1.69 -11.13 2.46
CA CYS A 130 -2.05 -12.40 3.05
C CYS A 130 -2.02 -12.14 4.55
N ASP A 131 -3.17 -11.74 5.07
CA ASP A 131 -3.68 -11.85 6.43
C ASP A 131 -2.66 -11.80 7.58
N GLY A 132 -1.66 -10.91 7.62
CA GLY A 132 -0.70 -10.89 8.76
C GLY A 132 0.09 -9.61 8.93
N ASP A 133 0.36 -8.91 7.83
CA ASP A 133 1.14 -7.67 7.82
C ASP A 133 0.27 -6.43 7.63
N ALA A 134 -0.71 -6.23 8.52
CA ALA A 134 -1.67 -5.13 8.47
C ALA A 134 -1.04 -3.79 8.03
N HIS A 135 -1.53 -3.24 6.92
CA HIS A 135 -1.27 -1.91 6.34
C HIS A 135 -0.60 -0.93 7.32
N ASP A 136 0.73 -0.81 7.30
CA ASP A 136 1.43 0.13 8.16
C ASP A 136 1.25 1.57 7.64
N GLY A 137 1.03 2.50 8.56
CA GLY A 137 0.97 3.94 8.24
C GLY A 137 -0.25 4.35 7.41
N ALA A 138 -1.40 3.71 7.60
CA ALA A 138 -2.64 4.10 6.93
C ALA A 138 -3.51 4.99 7.85
N LEU A 139 -4.03 6.06 7.27
CA LEU A 139 -4.87 7.08 7.90
C LEU A 139 -6.28 7.03 7.32
N ALA A 140 -7.31 7.23 8.14
CA ALA A 140 -8.68 7.30 7.64
C ALA A 140 -8.97 8.60 6.87
N ALA A 141 -9.93 8.53 5.95
CA ALA A 141 -10.53 9.69 5.31
C ALA A 141 -10.94 10.73 6.36
N GLY A 142 -10.75 12.00 6.04
CA GLY A 142 -10.97 13.13 6.93
C GLY A 142 -9.77 13.48 7.80
N THR A 143 -8.76 12.62 7.91
CA THR A 143 -7.52 12.95 8.61
C THR A 143 -6.76 14.05 7.87
N SER A 144 -6.51 15.17 8.55
CA SER A 144 -5.83 16.33 7.97
C SER A 144 -4.31 16.18 8.12
N VAL A 145 -3.59 16.25 7.01
CA VAL A 145 -2.13 16.14 6.94
C VAL A 145 -1.53 17.51 6.68
N LEU A 146 -0.49 17.87 7.41
CA LEU A 146 0.17 19.16 7.26
C LEU A 146 1.02 19.20 5.99
N THR A 147 0.74 20.17 5.13
CA THR A 147 1.47 20.44 3.88
C THR A 147 1.95 21.90 3.85
N LEU A 148 2.79 22.27 2.88
CA LEU A 148 3.16 23.67 2.67
C LEU A 148 1.96 24.56 2.32
N ASP A 149 0.91 24.00 1.72
CA ASP A 149 -0.30 24.72 1.33
C ASP A 149 -1.37 24.71 2.46
N GLY A 150 -1.00 24.23 3.64
CA GLY A 150 -1.87 24.12 4.81
C GLY A 150 -2.23 22.67 5.15
N ALA A 151 -3.19 22.49 6.06
CA ALA A 151 -3.68 21.18 6.44
C ALA A 151 -4.69 20.66 5.40
N ILE A 152 -4.33 19.60 4.69
CA ILE A 152 -5.14 19.01 3.60
C ILE A 152 -5.63 17.64 4.04
N ALA A 153 -6.91 17.32 3.80
CA ALA A 153 -7.45 16.00 4.09
C ALA A 153 -6.73 14.92 3.26
N VAL A 154 -6.43 13.78 3.87
CA VAL A 154 -5.59 12.74 3.28
C VAL A 154 -6.12 12.21 1.93
N GLU A 155 -7.44 12.18 1.76
CA GLU A 155 -8.13 11.78 0.52
C GLU A 155 -8.00 12.79 -0.63
N HIS A 156 -7.60 14.03 -0.35
CA HIS A 156 -7.41 15.10 -1.33
C HIS A 156 -5.94 15.30 -1.71
N LEU A 157 -5.01 14.63 -1.03
CA LEU A 157 -3.60 14.69 -1.35
C LEU A 157 -3.30 14.02 -2.68
N VAL A 158 -2.41 14.62 -3.47
CA VAL A 158 -1.98 14.11 -4.77
C VAL A 158 -0.45 14.01 -4.87
N PRO A 159 0.09 13.13 -5.72
CA PRO A 159 1.53 13.08 -5.98
C PRO A 159 2.09 14.45 -6.37
N GLY A 160 3.18 14.85 -5.72
CA GLY A 160 3.81 16.17 -5.88
C GLY A 160 3.56 17.12 -4.71
N ASP A 161 2.48 16.92 -3.95
CA ASP A 161 2.18 17.74 -2.76
C ASP A 161 3.35 17.74 -1.77
N ARG A 162 3.59 18.88 -1.13
CA ARG A 162 4.73 19.07 -0.24
C ARG A 162 4.31 18.83 1.20
N ILE A 163 4.46 17.60 1.66
CA ILE A 163 4.11 17.17 3.01
C ILE A 163 5.17 17.65 4.00
N ILE A 164 4.74 18.29 5.09
CA ILE A 164 5.66 18.69 6.16
C ILE A 164 6.07 17.44 6.96
N THR A 165 7.36 17.12 6.90
CA THR A 165 7.95 16.03 7.71
C THR A 165 8.72 16.62 8.88
N ARG A 166 8.78 15.85 9.97
CA ARG A 166 9.43 16.26 11.22
C ARG A 166 10.93 16.53 11.05
N ASP A 167 11.63 15.63 10.36
CA ASP A 167 13.09 15.59 10.39
C ASP A 167 13.73 16.19 9.14
N ARG A 168 13.01 16.27 8.01
CA ARG A 168 13.57 16.68 6.71
C ARG A 168 12.80 17.82 6.04
N GLY A 169 11.93 18.51 6.78
CA GLY A 169 11.13 19.61 6.25
C GLY A 169 10.12 19.14 5.21
N ALA A 170 9.77 20.01 4.26
CA ALA A 170 8.73 19.70 3.27
C ALA A 170 9.23 18.72 2.20
N GLN A 171 8.64 17.53 2.14
CA GLN A 171 9.01 16.45 1.21
C GLN A 171 7.90 16.19 0.18
N PRO A 172 8.26 15.88 -1.08
CA PRO A 172 7.27 15.59 -2.10
C PRO A 172 6.60 14.24 -1.84
N LEU A 173 5.27 14.24 -1.84
CA LEU A 173 4.48 13.02 -1.86
C LEU A 173 4.72 12.30 -3.19
N ARG A 174 5.14 11.03 -3.12
CA ARG A 174 5.38 10.22 -4.32
C ARG A 174 4.11 9.55 -4.80
N TRP A 175 3.30 9.07 -3.85
CA TRP A 175 2.09 8.33 -4.15
C TRP A 175 1.13 8.33 -2.95
N VAL A 176 -0.17 8.23 -3.22
CA VAL A 176 -1.22 8.01 -2.24
C VAL A 176 -1.93 6.72 -2.59
N GLU A 177 -1.92 5.78 -1.66
CA GLU A 177 -2.57 4.49 -1.83
C GLU A 177 -3.86 4.46 -1.02
N ARG A 178 -5.00 4.27 -1.70
CA ARG A 178 -6.27 3.98 -1.04
C ARG A 178 -6.32 2.50 -0.66
N VAL A 179 -6.66 2.23 0.59
CA VAL A 179 -6.80 0.89 1.16
C VAL A 179 -8.29 0.57 1.24
N ASP A 180 -8.76 -0.23 0.28
CA ASP A 180 -10.19 -0.55 0.11
C ASP A 180 -10.65 -1.77 0.92
N ARG A 181 -9.73 -2.58 1.45
CA ARG A 181 -10.07 -3.79 2.22
C ARG A 181 -9.09 -4.00 3.36
N LEU A 182 -9.61 -3.98 4.59
CA LEU A 182 -8.90 -4.52 5.73
C LEU A 182 -9.22 -6.01 5.89
N PRO A 183 -8.28 -6.83 6.36
CA PRO A 183 -8.60 -8.20 6.75
C PRO A 183 -9.75 -8.23 7.75
N ALA A 184 -10.76 -9.04 7.48
CA ALA A 184 -12.00 -9.12 8.26
C ALA A 184 -11.89 -9.99 9.51
N VAL A 185 -10.76 -10.69 9.71
CA VAL A 185 -10.56 -11.67 10.78
C VAL A 185 -9.19 -11.45 11.44
N GLY A 186 -9.15 -11.30 12.76
CA GLY A 186 -7.91 -11.14 13.53
C GLY A 186 -7.95 -10.05 14.60
N ARG A 187 -6.76 -9.72 15.16
CA ARG A 187 -6.55 -8.60 16.10
C ARG A 187 -7.11 -7.28 15.53
N PRO A 188 -7.53 -6.31 16.37
CA PRO A 188 -8.12 -5.07 15.87
C PRO A 188 -7.21 -4.42 14.84
N THR A 189 -7.69 -4.43 13.60
CA THR A 189 -6.93 -3.94 12.45
C THR A 189 -6.85 -2.42 12.46
N LEU A 190 -7.79 -1.79 13.16
CA LEU A 190 -7.90 -0.36 13.35
C LEU A 190 -7.87 0.02 14.82
N VAL A 191 -7.41 1.24 15.03
CA VAL A 191 -7.40 1.90 16.32
C VAL A 191 -8.01 3.27 16.12
N ARG A 192 -9.07 3.57 16.86
CA ARG A 192 -9.63 4.90 16.98
C ARG A 192 -8.92 5.61 18.12
N LEU A 193 -8.37 6.78 17.82
CA LEU A 193 -7.73 7.69 18.75
C LEU A 193 -8.71 8.84 18.99
N GLY A 194 -9.29 8.91 20.18
CA GLY A 194 -10.17 10.01 20.58
C GLY A 194 -9.39 11.32 20.69
N ARG A 195 -10.06 12.45 20.44
CA ARG A 195 -9.49 13.78 20.64
C ARG A 195 -8.86 13.92 22.03
N GLY A 196 -7.60 14.32 22.09
CA GLY A 196 -6.87 14.51 23.36
C GLY A 196 -6.39 13.23 24.06
N ALA A 197 -6.63 12.05 23.47
CA ALA A 197 -6.28 10.76 24.08
C ALA A 197 -4.78 10.55 24.38
N LEU A 198 -3.89 11.27 23.67
CA LEU A 198 -2.43 11.13 23.79
C LEU A 198 -1.76 12.39 24.35
N GLY A 199 -2.53 13.24 25.03
CA GLY A 199 -2.05 14.45 25.71
C GLY A 199 -2.85 15.70 25.33
N PRO A 200 -2.51 16.86 25.91
CA PRO A 200 -3.27 18.09 25.74
C PRO A 200 -3.48 18.46 24.27
N GLY A 201 -4.73 18.35 23.81
CA GLY A 201 -5.13 18.66 22.43
C GLY A 201 -4.62 17.68 21.36
N ARG A 202 -4.19 16.46 21.72
CA ARG A 202 -3.61 15.49 20.79
C ARG A 202 -4.26 14.10 20.89
N PRO A 203 -4.80 13.53 19.79
CA PRO A 203 -5.03 14.17 18.50
C PRO A 203 -5.97 15.38 18.63
N GLU A 204 -5.92 16.30 17.67
CA GLU A 204 -6.75 17.52 17.64
C GLU A 204 -8.24 17.20 17.44
N ARG A 205 -8.51 16.07 16.78
CA ARG A 205 -9.84 15.51 16.52
C ARG A 205 -9.78 14.00 16.62
N ASP A 206 -10.94 13.35 16.66
CA ASP A 206 -10.99 11.89 16.56
C ASP A 206 -10.40 11.44 15.22
N MET A 207 -9.46 10.49 15.28
CA MET A 207 -8.87 9.93 14.07
C MET A 207 -8.79 8.41 14.15
N THR A 208 -8.88 7.76 13.00
CA THR A 208 -8.75 6.31 12.89
C THR A 208 -7.52 5.98 12.09
N VAL A 209 -6.70 5.08 12.63
CA VAL A 209 -5.48 4.59 11.98
C VAL A 209 -5.44 3.07 12.03
N THR A 210 -4.58 2.47 11.22
CA THR A 210 -4.29 1.04 11.39
C THR A 210 -3.48 0.78 12.65
N GLY A 211 -3.70 -0.39 13.27
CA GLY A 211 -3.03 -0.74 14.54
C GLY A 211 -1.50 -0.79 14.46
N ARG A 212 -0.92 -0.93 13.26
CA ARG A 212 0.54 -0.92 13.02
C ARG A 212 1.10 0.46 12.66
N THR A 213 0.24 1.48 12.51
CA THR A 213 0.69 2.87 12.37
C THR A 213 1.43 3.28 13.63
N HIS A 214 2.67 3.74 13.47
CA HIS A 214 3.48 4.17 14.60
C HIS A 214 3.20 5.64 14.87
N VAL A 215 2.86 5.93 16.12
CA VAL A 215 2.69 7.28 16.63
C VAL A 215 3.93 7.63 17.44
N LEU A 216 4.52 8.79 17.19
CA LEU A 216 5.64 9.30 17.96
C LEU A 216 5.13 9.85 19.28
N LEU A 217 5.35 9.12 20.36
CA LEU A 217 5.11 9.60 21.71
C LEU A 217 6.31 10.38 22.21
N ARG A 218 6.02 11.42 22.99
CA ARG A 218 7.01 12.22 23.69
C ARG A 218 6.76 12.07 25.18
N GLY A 219 7.82 11.90 25.94
CA GLY A 219 7.74 11.78 27.38
C GLY A 219 8.98 12.34 28.05
N THR A 220 9.09 12.03 29.33
CA THR A 220 10.28 12.31 30.12
C THR A 220 10.62 11.06 30.92
N ASP A 221 11.85 10.59 30.81
CA ASP A 221 12.40 9.57 31.70
C ASP A 221 13.50 10.22 32.53
N SER A 222 13.40 10.14 33.85
CA SER A 222 14.39 10.70 34.78
C SER A 222 14.69 12.18 34.52
N GLY A 223 13.66 12.96 34.13
CA GLY A 223 13.77 14.38 33.80
C GLY A 223 14.36 14.69 32.41
N ARG A 224 14.74 13.67 31.63
CA ARG A 224 15.25 13.85 30.25
C ARG A 224 14.13 13.60 29.24
N PRO A 225 14.01 14.44 28.20
CA PRO A 225 13.00 14.23 27.16
C PRO A 225 13.27 12.93 26.40
N THR A 226 12.26 12.08 26.31
CA THR A 226 12.30 10.82 25.55
C THR A 226 11.31 10.85 24.40
N ARG A 227 11.60 10.07 23.35
CA ARG A 227 10.75 9.91 22.18
C ARG A 227 10.74 8.45 21.76
N ALA A 228 9.56 7.92 21.46
CA ALA A 228 9.40 6.54 21.02
C ALA A 228 8.33 6.44 19.94
N LEU A 229 8.62 5.69 18.88
CA LEU A 229 7.61 5.29 17.90
C LEU A 229 6.87 4.06 18.44
N VAL A 230 5.59 4.22 18.72
CA VAL A 230 4.76 3.17 19.32
C VAL A 230 3.63 2.81 18.36
N PRO A 231 3.44 1.52 18.01
CA PRO A 231 2.29 1.08 17.22
C PRO A 231 0.98 1.47 17.91
N ALA A 232 0.02 2.02 17.17
CA ALA A 232 -1.27 2.46 17.70
C ALA A 232 -2.02 1.35 18.46
N ALA A 233 -1.89 0.08 18.05
CA ALA A 233 -2.51 -1.04 18.76
C ALA A 233 -1.99 -1.24 20.19
N ARG A 234 -0.77 -0.75 20.49
CA ARG A 234 -0.22 -0.77 21.86
C ARG A 234 -0.67 0.43 22.70
N LEU A 235 -1.30 1.41 22.08
CA LEU A 235 -1.87 2.57 22.76
C LEU A 235 -3.32 2.34 23.20
N ALA A 236 -3.94 1.25 22.73
CA ALA A 236 -5.33 0.94 23.06
C ALA A 236 -5.50 0.65 24.55
N ASP A 237 -6.21 1.55 25.22
CA ASP A 237 -6.58 1.46 26.64
C ASP A 237 -8.03 1.00 26.83
N GLY A 238 -8.82 0.95 25.76
CA GLY A 238 -10.24 0.56 25.79
C GLY A 238 -11.20 1.70 26.16
N HIS A 239 -10.68 2.92 26.38
CA HIS A 239 -11.46 4.10 26.74
C HIS A 239 -11.32 5.19 25.67
N GLU A 240 -10.23 5.96 25.70
CA GLU A 240 -9.97 7.05 24.77
C GLU A 240 -9.24 6.57 23.51
N VAL A 241 -8.53 5.45 23.60
CA VAL A 241 -7.92 4.75 22.47
C VAL A 241 -8.53 3.35 22.37
N THR A 242 -9.36 3.14 21.35
CA THR A 242 -10.16 1.93 21.23
C THR A 242 -9.80 1.12 20.00
N ALA A 243 -9.75 -0.20 20.21
CA ALA A 243 -9.72 -1.18 19.14
C ALA A 243 -11.02 -1.10 18.32
N ALA A 244 -10.90 -0.90 17.01
CA ALA A 244 -12.03 -0.88 16.08
C ALA A 244 -12.02 -2.12 15.19
N SER A 245 -13.15 -2.83 15.15
CA SER A 245 -13.36 -3.98 14.27
C SER A 245 -13.83 -3.53 12.89
N PRO A 246 -13.47 -4.24 11.81
CA PRO A 246 -14.05 -4.04 10.48
C PRO A 246 -15.54 -4.43 10.45
N GLY A 247 -16.40 -3.56 10.96
CA GLY A 247 -17.86 -3.60 10.84
C GLY A 247 -18.36 -2.49 9.92
N ALA A 248 -19.51 -2.69 9.28
CA ALA A 248 -20.04 -1.86 8.19
C ALA A 248 -19.89 -0.35 8.46
N HIS A 249 -19.35 0.37 7.47
CA HIS A 249 -19.07 1.82 7.45
C HIS A 249 -17.71 2.29 8.01
N LEU A 250 -16.64 1.53 7.79
CA LEU A 250 -15.30 2.11 7.95
C LEU A 250 -15.03 3.19 6.88
N PRO A 251 -14.48 4.36 7.25
CA PRO A 251 -14.03 5.34 6.27
C PRO A 251 -12.91 4.75 5.41
N PRO A 252 -12.80 5.16 4.13
CA PRO A 252 -11.68 4.77 3.28
C PRO A 252 -10.36 5.10 3.97
N LEU A 253 -9.36 4.23 3.83
CA LEU A 253 -8.05 4.42 4.42
C LEU A 253 -7.05 4.82 3.34
N PHE A 254 -6.01 5.56 3.71
CA PHE A 254 -5.02 6.11 2.81
C PHE A 254 -3.61 5.96 3.39
N ARG A 255 -2.68 5.46 2.57
CA ARG A 255 -1.25 5.36 2.89
C ARG A 255 -0.48 6.38 2.08
N LEU A 256 0.38 7.12 2.76
CA LEU A 256 1.25 8.12 2.14
C LEU A 256 2.61 7.53 1.87
N TRP A 257 3.04 7.62 0.62
CA TRP A 257 4.33 7.13 0.16
C TRP A 257 5.24 8.30 -0.18
N LEU A 258 6.35 8.42 0.55
CA LEU A 258 7.40 9.39 0.30
C LEU A 258 8.68 8.67 -0.12
N GLU A 259 9.69 9.42 -0.54
CA GLU A 259 10.98 8.88 -0.97
C GLU A 259 11.62 7.93 0.05
N ARG A 260 11.51 8.30 1.34
CA ARG A 260 11.84 7.42 2.45
C ARG A 260 10.67 7.46 3.43
N ARG A 261 10.68 6.55 4.39
CA ARG A 261 9.75 6.60 5.51
C ARG A 261 9.98 7.88 6.30
N GLU A 262 8.91 8.58 6.62
CA GLU A 262 8.94 9.88 7.28
C GLU A 262 7.96 9.90 8.45
N ILE A 263 8.19 10.82 9.38
CA ILE A 263 7.21 11.20 10.40
C ILE A 263 6.51 12.47 9.91
N VAL A 264 5.20 12.40 9.73
CA VAL A 264 4.35 13.50 9.26
C VAL A 264 3.39 13.96 10.35
N TYR A 265 2.86 15.16 10.20
CA TYR A 265 1.84 15.70 11.10
C TYR A 265 0.44 15.41 10.56
N ALA A 266 -0.33 14.61 11.27
CA ALA A 266 -1.69 14.21 10.92
C ALA A 266 -2.63 14.45 12.12
N ASP A 267 -3.64 15.31 11.98
CA ASP A 267 -4.56 15.72 13.06
C ASP A 267 -3.84 16.07 14.39
N GLY A 268 -2.71 16.77 14.28
CA GLY A 268 -1.88 17.17 15.43
C GLY A 268 -0.99 16.07 16.03
N LEU A 269 -1.07 14.83 15.52
CA LEU A 269 -0.17 13.74 15.87
C LEU A 269 1.00 13.61 14.90
N GLU A 270 2.11 13.11 15.43
CA GLU A 270 3.27 12.72 14.64
C GLU A 270 3.17 11.23 14.33
N VAL A 271 2.91 10.92 13.07
CA VAL A 271 2.64 9.56 12.62
C VAL A 271 3.62 9.16 11.54
N GLU A 272 4.05 7.91 11.56
CA GLU A 272 4.98 7.40 10.59
C GLU A 272 4.26 6.97 9.31
N THR A 273 4.79 7.39 8.16
CA THR A 273 4.25 7.05 6.84
C THR A 273 4.51 5.59 6.50
N ALA A 274 3.89 5.12 5.41
CA ALA A 274 4.12 3.79 4.88
C ALA A 274 5.61 3.55 4.61
N ARG A 275 6.09 2.33 4.88
CA ARG A 275 7.45 1.93 4.47
C ARG A 275 7.57 1.98 2.95
N PRO A 276 8.53 2.72 2.38
CA PRO A 276 8.87 2.60 0.98
C PRO A 276 9.25 1.14 0.67
N LEU A 277 8.86 0.64 -0.50
CA LEU A 277 9.39 -0.63 -0.97
C LEU A 277 10.90 -0.48 -1.23
N PRO A 278 11.72 -1.53 -1.04
CA PRO A 278 13.14 -1.50 -1.39
C PRO A 278 13.33 -1.01 -2.83
N GLN A 279 14.17 0.00 -3.01
CA GLN A 279 14.48 0.59 -4.31
C GLN A 279 15.34 -0.37 -5.13
N GLU A 280 14.73 -1.16 -6.00
CA GLU A 280 15.42 -1.75 -7.16
C GLU A 280 14.76 -1.21 -8.43
N GLY A 281 15.52 -0.40 -9.19
CA GLY A 281 15.31 -0.20 -10.63
C GLY A 281 14.24 0.79 -11.12
N LEU A 282 14.05 1.97 -10.50
CA LEU A 282 13.32 3.06 -11.17
C LEU A 282 14.30 3.95 -11.97
N PRO A 283 13.99 4.32 -13.24
CA PRO A 283 14.66 5.45 -13.87
C PRO A 283 14.37 6.70 -13.03
N THR A 284 15.41 7.46 -12.71
CA THR A 284 15.32 8.78 -12.09
C THR A 284 14.21 9.57 -12.77
N ALA A 285 13.17 9.92 -12.02
CA ALA A 285 12.06 10.70 -12.55
C ALA A 285 12.61 11.96 -13.22
N ALA A 286 12.55 12.00 -14.56
CA ALA A 286 12.77 13.24 -15.29
C ALA A 286 11.74 14.27 -14.80
N PRO A 287 12.12 15.55 -14.68
CA PRO A 287 11.19 16.58 -14.24
C PRO A 287 9.97 16.59 -15.16
N VAL A 288 8.79 16.39 -14.58
CA VAL A 288 7.51 16.57 -15.27
C VAL A 288 7.42 18.04 -15.65
N GLN A 289 7.77 18.37 -16.89
CA GLN A 289 7.38 19.63 -17.50
C GLN A 289 5.87 19.55 -17.74
N GLY A 290 5.10 20.12 -16.82
CA GLY A 290 3.68 20.36 -17.04
C GLY A 290 3.47 21.22 -18.31
N PRO A 291 2.27 21.19 -18.90
CA PRO A 291 1.99 21.92 -20.13
C PRO A 291 2.26 23.42 -19.91
N ARG A 292 3.27 23.95 -20.62
CA ARG A 292 3.48 25.40 -20.71
C ARG A 292 2.20 26.01 -21.28
N ALA A 293 1.52 26.83 -20.47
CA ALA A 293 0.48 27.71 -20.96
C ALA A 293 1.08 28.56 -22.10
N VAL A 294 0.68 28.27 -23.33
CA VAL A 294 0.94 29.16 -24.47
C VAL A 294 0.13 30.42 -24.19
N ARG A 295 0.81 31.50 -23.77
CA ARG A 295 0.22 32.84 -23.82
C ARG A 295 -0.12 33.12 -25.28
N LEU A 296 -1.42 33.09 -25.60
CA LEU A 296 -1.94 33.74 -26.79
C LEU A 296 -1.54 35.22 -26.68
N ALA A 297 -0.64 35.65 -27.57
CA ALA A 297 -0.27 37.04 -27.71
C ALA A 297 -1.52 37.85 -28.06
N GLY A 298 -2.02 38.61 -27.08
CA GLY A 298 -3.07 39.60 -27.31
C GLY A 298 -2.59 40.64 -28.31
N ARG A 299 -3.09 40.56 -29.54
CA ARG A 299 -2.94 41.62 -30.54
C ARG A 299 -3.98 42.71 -30.27
N ARG A 300 -3.43 43.87 -29.90
CA ARG A 300 -3.84 45.24 -30.28
C ARG A 300 -5.09 45.86 -29.65
N GLY A 301 -4.83 46.91 -28.88
CA GLY A 301 -5.65 48.12 -28.80
C GLY A 301 -4.75 49.30 -28.46
N ARG A 302 -4.35 50.09 -29.46
CA ARG A 302 -3.65 51.38 -29.29
C ARG A 302 -4.75 52.44 -29.12
N PRO A 303 -4.86 53.16 -28.00
CA PRO A 303 -5.78 54.28 -27.94
C PRO A 303 -5.18 55.42 -28.77
N THR A 304 -5.98 55.94 -29.68
CA THR A 304 -5.79 57.26 -30.29
C THR A 304 -6.45 58.27 -29.34
N GLY A 305 -5.71 59.32 -29.01
CA GLY A 305 -6.08 60.36 -28.07
C GLY A 305 -4.83 61.14 -27.69
#